data_AF-A0A936S1E7-F1
#
_entry.id   AF-A0A936S1E7-F1
#
_cell.length_a   1.000
_cell.length_b   1.000
_cell.length_c   1.000
_cell.angle_alpha   90.00
_cell.angle_beta   90.00
_cell.angle_gamma   90.00
#
_symmetry.space_group_name_H-M   'P 1'
#
loop_
_entity.id
_entity.type
_entity.pdbx_description
1 polymer ?
#
loop_
_entity_poly.entity_id
_entity_poly.type
_entity_poly.pdbx_seq_one_letter_code
_entity_poly.pdbx_strand_id
1 'polypeptide(L)'
;MISETRKFVTESCQKVVHNPMQVVGSIGYTNVLPLERIYRDIRLASIWTGTNEVMAMIVAHEWYREHGKHKAAKLARDNARDAAEADAADEIIYE
;
A
#
# COMPACT_ATOMS: atom_id res chain seq x y z
N MET A 1 3.30 4.06 8.06
CA MET A 1 2.26 5.11 7.92
C MET A 1 2.65 6.24 6.95
N ILE A 2 3.66 7.09 7.23
CA ILE A 2 4.00 8.24 6.33
C ILE A 2 4.50 7.76 4.95
N SER A 3 5.34 6.71 4.94
CA SER A 3 5.86 6.04 3.74
C SER A 3 4.73 5.50 2.85
N GLU A 4 3.72 4.87 3.45
CA GLU A 4 2.55 4.28 2.79
C GLU A 4 1.67 5.36 2.15
N THR A 5 1.31 6.39 2.93
CA THR A 5 0.48 7.50 2.45
C THR A 5 1.15 8.20 1.28
N ARG A 6 2.45 8.50 1.39
CA ARG A 6 3.18 9.20 0.34
C ARG A 6 3.19 8.41 -0.97
N LYS A 7 3.53 7.12 -0.90
CA LYS A 7 3.52 6.24 -2.08
C LYS A 7 2.13 6.22 -2.72
N PHE A 8 1.10 5.98 -1.91
CA PHE A 8 -0.28 5.87 -2.37
C PHE A 8 -0.78 7.15 -3.05
N VAL A 9 -0.59 8.31 -2.40
CA VAL A 9 -1.03 9.60 -2.93
C VAL A 9 -0.33 9.89 -4.26
N THR A 10 0.98 9.66 -4.33
CA THR A 10 1.77 9.97 -5.52
C THR A 10 1.38 9.09 -6.72
N GLU A 11 1.22 7.79 -6.52
CA GLU A 11 0.74 6.87 -7.56
C GLU A 11 -0.69 7.20 -8.01
N SER A 12 -1.56 7.57 -7.08
CA SER A 12 -2.94 7.95 -7.37
C SER A 12 -3.01 9.24 -8.18
N CYS A 13 -2.26 10.27 -7.78
CA CYS A 13 -2.17 11.53 -8.53
C CYS A 13 -1.69 11.31 -9.97
N GLN A 14 -0.69 10.45 -10.19
CA GLN A 14 -0.23 10.14 -11.55
C GLN A 14 -1.32 9.50 -12.41
N LYS A 15 -2.08 8.54 -11.86
CA LYS A 15 -3.20 7.92 -12.56
C LYS A 15 -4.30 8.94 -12.89
N VAL A 16 -4.63 9.79 -11.91
CA VAL A 16 -5.68 10.81 -12.06
C VAL A 16 -5.34 11.83 -13.13
N VAL A 17 -4.07 12.19 -13.35
CA VAL A 17 -3.70 13.13 -14.44
C VAL A 17 -3.56 12.42 -15.78
N HIS A 18 -3.16 11.14 -15.78
CA HIS A 18 -3.02 10.36 -17.00
C HIS A 18 -4.37 10.09 -17.68
N ASN A 19 -5.40 9.75 -16.91
CA ASN A 19 -6.74 9.46 -17.44
C ASN A 19 -7.35 10.61 -18.28
N PRO A 20 -7.46 11.85 -17.78
CA PRO A 20 -8.04 12.94 -18.54
C PRO A 20 -7.16 13.30 -19.74
N MET A 21 -5.83 13.14 -19.67
CA MET A 21 -4.93 13.31 -20.82
C MET A 21 -5.31 12.37 -21.97
N GLN A 22 -5.59 11.11 -21.65
CA GLN A 22 -6.05 10.14 -22.63
C GLN A 22 -7.44 10.48 -23.19
N VAL A 23 -8.35 10.99 -22.34
CA VAL A 23 -9.73 11.34 -22.75
C VAL A 23 -9.77 12.52 -23.71
N VAL A 24 -9.00 13.57 -23.44
CA VAL A 24 -8.98 14.77 -24.31
C VAL A 24 -8.18 14.55 -25.59
N GLY A 25 -7.27 13.57 -25.61
CA GLY A 25 -6.44 13.26 -26.78
C GLY A 25 -5.45 14.39 -27.09
N SER A 26 -5.31 14.74 -28.37
CA SER A 26 -4.26 15.67 -28.85
C SER A 26 -4.32 17.06 -28.22
N ILE A 27 -5.52 17.56 -27.90
CA ILE A 27 -5.68 18.89 -27.28
C ILE A 27 -5.08 18.96 -25.88
N GLY A 28 -4.96 17.83 -25.18
CA GLY A 28 -4.34 17.75 -23.85
C GLY A 28 -2.84 18.01 -23.85
N TYR A 29 -2.19 17.83 -25.00
CA TYR A 29 -0.78 18.14 -25.24
C TYR A 29 -0.55 19.55 -25.79
N THR A 30 -1.58 20.39 -25.79
CA THR A 30 -1.47 21.80 -26.18
C THR A 30 -1.65 22.72 -24.97
N ASN A 31 -1.10 23.93 -25.08
CA ASN A 31 -1.25 24.99 -24.07
C ASN A 31 -2.71 25.52 -23.93
N VAL A 32 -3.69 24.96 -24.65
CA VAL A 32 -5.09 25.34 -24.54
C VAL A 32 -5.69 24.86 -23.22
N LEU A 33 -5.27 23.69 -22.73
CA LEU A 33 -5.69 23.14 -21.44
C LEU A 33 -4.47 23.02 -20.51
N PRO A 34 -4.62 23.25 -19.20
CA PRO A 34 -3.48 23.17 -18.26
C PRO A 34 -2.99 21.74 -17.98
N LEU A 35 -3.50 20.73 -18.71
CA LEU A 35 -3.29 19.31 -18.45
C LEU A 35 -1.83 18.89 -18.62
N GLU A 36 -1.18 19.32 -19.70
CA GLU A 36 0.23 19.01 -19.99
C GLU A 36 1.18 19.52 -18.91
N ARG A 37 0.86 20.66 -18.31
CA ARG A 37 1.67 21.28 -17.26
C ARG A 37 1.54 20.47 -15.97
N ILE A 38 0.29 20.17 -15.58
CA ILE A 38 0.01 19.34 -14.40
C ILE A 38 0.67 17.96 -14.53
N TYR A 39 0.60 17.35 -15.72
CA TYR A 39 1.23 16.05 -15.99
C TYR A 39 2.75 16.08 -15.81
N ARG A 40 3.40 17.17 -16.25
CA ARG A 40 4.84 17.38 -16.07
C ARG A 40 5.21 17.56 -14.60
N ASP A 41 4.46 18.42 -13.90
CA ASP A 41 4.76 18.80 -12.51
C ASP A 41 4.59 17.61 -11.56
N ILE A 42 3.55 16.80 -11.74
CA ILE A 42 3.28 15.62 -10.92
C ILE A 42 4.33 14.50 -11.11
N ARG A 43 5.08 14.50 -12.22
CA ARG A 43 6.11 13.48 -12.43
C ARG A 43 7.25 13.59 -11.42
N LEU A 44 7.57 14.80 -10.97
CA LEU A 44 8.61 15.06 -9.96
C LEU A 44 8.25 14.47 -8.60
N ALA A 45 6.97 14.42 -8.25
CA ALA A 45 6.49 13.92 -6.96
C ALA A 45 6.91 12.47 -6.69
N SER A 46 7.06 11.64 -7.74
CA SER A 46 7.51 10.24 -7.63
C SER A 46 8.99 10.07 -7.28
N ILE A 47 9.80 11.12 -7.40
CA ILE A 47 11.26 11.04 -7.20
C ILE A 47 11.67 11.85 -5.97
N TRP A 48 11.08 13.03 -5.82
CA TRP A 48 11.40 13.97 -4.75
C TRP A 48 11.23 13.31 -3.36
N THR A 49 12.18 13.49 -2.43
CA THR A 49 12.12 12.91 -1.05
C THR A 49 12.01 11.38 -1.00
N GLY A 50 12.57 10.71 -2.01
CA GLY A 50 12.65 9.25 -2.10
C GLY A 50 11.68 8.69 -3.15
N THR A 51 12.09 7.67 -3.90
CA THR A 51 11.22 7.16 -4.97
C THR A 51 10.05 6.35 -4.42
N ASN A 52 9.01 6.12 -5.23
CA ASN A 52 7.90 5.26 -4.84
C ASN A 52 8.36 3.82 -4.51
N GLU A 53 9.39 3.34 -5.20
CA GLU A 53 10.00 2.03 -4.99
C GLU A 53 10.76 1.97 -3.66
N VAL A 54 11.50 3.03 -3.31
CA VAL A 54 12.17 3.14 -2.00
C VAL A 54 11.14 3.16 -0.87
N MET A 55 10.04 3.90 -1.04
CA MET A 55 8.96 3.89 -0.04
C MET A 55 8.34 2.50 0.09
N ALA A 56 8.12 1.79 -1.02
CA ALA A 56 7.62 0.42 -0.99
C ALA A 56 8.57 -0.54 -0.24
N MET A 57 9.89 -0.39 -0.44
CA MET A 57 10.90 -1.15 0.29
C MET A 57 10.85 -0.88 1.79
N ILE A 58 10.74 0.38 2.20
CA ILE A 58 10.64 0.77 3.62
C ILE A 58 9.40 0.14 4.26
N VAL A 59 8.24 0.23 3.60
CA VAL A 59 7.00 -0.38 4.08
C VAL A 59 7.13 -1.90 4.24
N ALA A 60 7.71 -2.58 3.24
CA ALA A 60 7.94 -4.01 3.32
C ALA A 60 8.85 -4.37 4.50
N HIS A 61 9.94 -3.63 4.70
CA HIS A 61 10.87 -3.86 5.80
C HIS A 61 10.23 -3.62 7.18
N GLU A 62 9.44 -2.57 7.33
CA GLU A 62 8.66 -2.30 8.54
C GLU A 62 7.70 -3.45 8.85
N TRP A 63 6.95 -3.90 7.84
CA TRP A 63 6.01 -5.01 7.97
C TRP A 63 6.70 -6.31 8.39
N TYR A 64 7.80 -6.71 7.73
CA TYR A 64 8.53 -7.93 8.09
C TYR A 64 9.06 -7.87 9.52
N ARG A 65 9.52 -6.70 9.97
CA ARG A 65 10.02 -6.52 11.33
C ARG A 65 8.91 -6.66 12.37
N GLU A 66 7.73 -6.09 12.12
CA GLU A 66 6.57 -6.26 13.00
C GLU A 66 6.05 -7.69 12.97
N HIS A 67 5.90 -8.29 11.79
CA HIS A 67 5.47 -9.67 11.64
C HIS A 67 6.40 -10.65 12.37
N GLY A 68 7.71 -10.44 12.29
CA GLY A 68 8.70 -11.23 13.04
C GLY A 68 8.50 -11.13 14.56
N LYS A 69 8.21 -9.93 15.09
CA LYS A 69 7.90 -9.73 16.52
C LYS A 69 6.59 -10.44 16.92
N HIS A 70 5.53 -10.33 16.12
CA HIS A 70 4.26 -11.02 16.38
C HIS A 70 4.43 -12.54 16.40
N LYS A 71 5.22 -13.08 15.46
CA LYS A 71 5.55 -14.50 15.40
C LYS A 71 6.38 -14.95 16.61
N ALA A 72 7.40 -14.18 17.00
CA ALA A 72 8.22 -14.46 18.18
C ALA A 72 7.41 -14.41 19.47
N ALA A 73 6.45 -13.48 19.57
CA ALA A 73 5.54 -13.35 20.70
C ALA A 73 4.48 -14.46 20.76
N LYS A 74 4.44 -15.42 19.81
CA LYS A 74 3.39 -16.44 19.68
C LYS A 74 1.98 -15.87 19.86
N LEU A 75 1.76 -14.63 19.42
CA LEU A 75 0.43 -14.02 19.32
C LEU A 75 -0.36 -14.61 18.13
N ALA A 76 -0.09 -15.86 17.79
CA ALA A 76 -0.96 -16.62 16.91
C ALA A 76 -2.26 -16.83 17.68
N ARG A 77 -3.36 -16.37 17.11
CA ARG A 77 -4.69 -16.63 17.63
C ARG A 77 -4.83 -18.15 17.79
N ASP A 78 -5.09 -18.60 19.01
CA ASP A 78 -5.24 -20.02 19.30
C ASP A 78 -6.60 -20.46 18.77
N ASN A 79 -6.63 -20.96 17.54
CA ASN A 79 -7.86 -21.37 16.87
C ASN A 79 -8.60 -22.46 17.65
N ALA A 80 -7.89 -23.24 18.48
CA ALA A 80 -8.51 -24.24 19.35
C ALA A 80 -9.31 -23.59 20.49
N ARG A 81 -8.87 -22.43 20.99
CA ARG A 81 -9.58 -21.64 22.00
C ARG A 81 -10.78 -20.86 21.49
N ASP A 82 -10.88 -20.61 20.19
CA ASP A 82 -12.04 -19.95 19.57
C ASP A 82 -13.22 -20.92 19.34
N ALA A 83 -13.06 -22.22 19.57
CA ALA A 83 -14.12 -23.22 19.42
C ALA A 83 -15.14 -23.13 20.58
N ALA A 84 -16.42 -23.35 20.29
CA ALA A 84 -17.49 -23.26 21.29
C ALA A 84 -17.34 -24.27 22.44
N GLU A 85 -16.65 -25.38 22.20
CA GLU A 85 -16.39 -26.44 23.17
C GLU A 85 -14.91 -26.51 23.60
N ALA A 86 -14.17 -25.40 23.51
CA ALA A 86 -12.73 -25.37 23.82
C ALA A 86 -12.37 -25.85 25.24
N ASP A 87 -13.31 -25.77 26.20
CA ASP A 87 -13.12 -26.17 27.59
C ASP A 87 -13.78 -27.52 27.94
N ALA A 88 -14.35 -28.23 26.96
CA ALA A 88 -14.97 -29.54 27.19
C ALA A 88 -13.91 -30.60 27.50
N ALA A 89 -14.10 -31.35 28.58
CA ALA A 89 -13.07 -32.21 29.16
C ALA A 89 -12.63 -33.41 28.28
N ASP A 90 -13.45 -33.80 27.30
CA ASP A 90 -13.39 -35.15 26.71
C ASP A 90 -13.07 -35.19 25.19
N GLU A 91 -12.73 -34.08 24.52
CA GLU A 91 -12.62 -34.05 23.04
C GLU A 91 -11.26 -33.67 22.44
N ILE A 92 -10.14 -33.76 23.17
CA ILE A 92 -8.82 -33.64 22.51
C ILE A 92 -8.36 -35.02 22.04
N ILE A 93 -8.81 -35.43 20.84
CA ILE A 93 -8.35 -36.66 20.19
C ILE A 93 -6.95 -36.41 19.61
N TYR A 94 -5.92 -36.97 20.25
CA TYR A 94 -4.56 -37.03 19.70
C TYR A 94 -4.43 -38.30 18.85
N GLU A 95 -4.63 -38.18 17.53
CA GLU A 95 -4.00 -39.13 16.59
C GLU A 95 -2.56 -38.72 16.29
#